data_AF-A0A9P7SKB5-F1
#
_entry.id   AF-A0A9P7SKB5-F1
#
_cell.length_a   1.000
_cell.length_b   1.000
_cell.length_c   1.000
_cell.angle_alpha   90.00
_cell.angle_beta   90.00
_cell.angle_gamma   90.00
#
_symmetry.space_group_name_H-M   'P 1'
#
loop_
_entity.id
_entity.type
_entity.pdbx_description
1 polymer ?
#
loop_
_entity_poly.entity_id
_entity_poly.type
_entity_poly.pdbx_seq_one_letter_code
_entity_poly.pdbx_strand_id
1 'polypeptide(L)'
;MTTYGRDVLHQTAADVIAILKTIPEFRDSKIAVIGGLALWKYISKGRTTEVYRINFPLHFTNGPRPTGRATAGKEVNTALQDVDFIVNIDSAPHGVKNRLLALENSPFVQIAQTFFYQGLNGRRVQVDVTHRDSSPYLPEAAIKIKDVPQGEVPYISILDLIVFKIFSCGMRAQAQKRLLDASDAETLVLYQIEDEGSGIKLSAKQKEMVEPYIVDVVENGKKTEKWWRENLGL
;
A
#
# COMPACT_ATOMS: atom_id res chain seq x y z
N MET A 1 0.99 -6.78 15.72
CA MET A 1 0.26 -6.00 14.70
C MET A 1 -0.99 -6.77 14.32
N THR A 2 -2.14 -6.11 14.38
CA THR A 2 -3.45 -6.67 14.00
C THR A 2 -3.57 -6.69 12.48
N THR A 3 -4.15 -7.76 11.94
CA THR A 3 -4.33 -7.97 10.51
C THR A 3 -5.79 -7.67 10.15
N TYR A 4 -6.03 -6.99 9.02
CA TYR A 4 -7.38 -6.57 8.63
C TYR A 4 -7.77 -7.16 7.27
N GLY A 5 -9.07 -7.48 7.12
CA GLY A 5 -9.66 -7.84 5.84
C GLY A 5 -9.84 -6.61 4.94
N ARG A 6 -9.98 -6.84 3.63
CA ARG A 6 -10.15 -5.81 2.61
C ARG A 6 -11.25 -4.81 2.98
N ASP A 7 -12.40 -5.33 3.39
CA ASP A 7 -13.61 -4.52 3.62
C ASP A 7 -13.42 -3.56 4.80
N VAL A 8 -12.69 -3.99 5.84
CA VAL A 8 -12.36 -3.13 6.99
C VAL A 8 -11.49 -1.95 6.57
N LEU A 9 -10.51 -2.21 5.71
CA LEU A 9 -9.58 -1.18 5.24
C LEU A 9 -10.22 -0.26 4.19
N HIS A 10 -11.07 -0.81 3.32
CA HIS A 10 -11.88 -0.02 2.40
C HIS A 10 -12.82 0.91 3.17
N GLN A 11 -13.55 0.39 4.16
CA GLN A 11 -14.43 1.21 5.00
C GLN A 11 -13.63 2.27 5.76
N THR A 12 -12.48 1.91 6.32
CA THR A 12 -11.57 2.88 6.96
C THR A 12 -11.17 3.98 5.99
N ALA A 13 -10.81 3.63 4.76
CA ALA A 13 -10.43 4.62 3.76
C ALA A 13 -11.59 5.58 3.43
N ALA A 14 -12.80 5.05 3.27
CA ALA A 14 -14.01 5.83 3.03
C ALA A 14 -14.33 6.76 4.21
N ASP A 15 -14.21 6.27 5.44
CA ASP A 15 -14.43 7.07 6.65
C ASP A 15 -13.42 8.22 6.76
N VAL A 16 -12.13 7.94 6.53
CA VAL A 16 -11.07 8.96 6.55
C VAL A 16 -11.33 10.03 5.49
N ILE A 17 -11.71 9.63 4.28
CA ILE A 17 -12.08 10.56 3.20
C ILE A 17 -13.29 11.40 3.62
N ALA A 18 -14.31 10.80 4.22
CA ALA A 18 -15.50 11.51 4.68
C ALA A 18 -15.15 12.57 5.73
N ILE A 19 -14.20 12.30 6.62
CA ILE A 19 -13.71 13.28 7.60
C ILE A 19 -12.88 14.37 6.92
N LEU A 20 -11.99 14.01 6.00
CA LEU A 20 -11.20 15.01 5.24
C LEU A 20 -12.10 15.99 4.47
N LYS A 21 -13.27 15.54 3.97
CA LYS A 21 -14.26 16.41 3.31
C LYS A 21 -14.83 17.51 4.21
N THR A 22 -14.87 17.30 5.52
CA THR A 22 -15.42 18.29 6.46
C THR A 22 -14.44 19.41 6.75
N ILE A 23 -13.16 19.24 6.39
CA ILE A 23 -12.09 20.22 6.62
C ILE A 23 -11.98 21.15 5.40
N PRO A 24 -12.38 22.43 5.50
CA PRO A 24 -12.45 23.32 4.36
C PRO A 24 -11.13 23.45 3.59
N GLU A 25 -10.00 23.51 4.29
CA GLU A 25 -8.68 23.66 3.65
C GLU A 25 -8.25 22.47 2.77
N PHE A 26 -8.87 21.29 2.91
CA PHE A 26 -8.50 20.10 2.14
C PHE A 26 -9.47 19.78 0.99
N ARG A 27 -10.62 20.46 0.90
CA ARG A 27 -11.72 20.08 -0.01
C ARG A 27 -11.33 20.06 -1.49
N ASP A 28 -10.50 20.99 -1.93
CA ASP A 28 -10.07 21.11 -3.33
C ASP A 28 -8.78 20.34 -3.65
N SER A 29 -8.11 19.79 -2.64
CA SER A 29 -7.00 18.86 -2.83
C SER A 29 -7.52 17.51 -3.31
N LYS A 30 -6.70 16.81 -4.08
CA LYS A 30 -6.94 15.49 -4.64
C LYS A 30 -6.41 14.40 -3.72
N ILE A 31 -7.09 13.26 -3.73
CA ILE A 31 -6.75 12.06 -2.95
C ILE A 31 -6.93 10.80 -3.80
N ALA A 32 -6.05 9.83 -3.60
CA ALA A 32 -6.25 8.45 -4.04
C ALA A 32 -5.68 7.47 -3.00
N VAL A 33 -6.24 6.26 -2.96
CA VAL A 33 -5.67 5.12 -2.22
C VAL A 33 -4.63 4.43 -3.10
N ILE A 34 -3.46 4.20 -2.52
CA ILE A 34 -2.32 3.49 -3.12
C ILE A 34 -1.95 2.27 -2.25
N GLY A 35 -0.77 1.69 -2.48
CA GLY A 35 -0.17 0.72 -1.58
C GLY A 35 -0.89 -0.63 -1.53
N GLY A 36 -0.88 -1.27 -0.35
CA GLY A 36 -1.35 -2.65 -0.18
C GLY A 36 -2.86 -2.80 -0.39
N LEU A 37 -3.65 -1.83 0.06
CA LEU A 37 -5.11 -1.85 -0.12
C LEU A 37 -5.49 -1.73 -1.61
N ALA A 38 -4.78 -0.90 -2.38
CA ALA A 38 -4.99 -0.81 -3.83
C ALA A 38 -4.62 -2.11 -4.55
N LEU A 39 -3.54 -2.78 -4.16
CA LEU A 39 -3.16 -4.09 -4.71
C LEU A 39 -4.29 -5.12 -4.59
N TRP A 40 -4.93 -5.18 -3.42
CA TRP A 40 -6.03 -6.11 -3.12
C TRP A 40 -7.34 -5.80 -3.85
N LYS A 41 -7.49 -4.59 -4.40
CA LYS A 41 -8.61 -4.28 -5.29
C LYS A 41 -8.54 -5.14 -6.55
N TYR A 42 -7.34 -5.33 -7.10
CA TYR A 42 -7.10 -6.05 -8.35
C TYR A 42 -6.83 -7.54 -8.11
N ILE A 43 -5.97 -7.86 -7.14
CA ILE A 43 -5.57 -9.25 -6.86
C ILE A 43 -6.40 -9.74 -5.67
N SER A 44 -7.58 -10.29 -5.96
CA SER A 44 -8.59 -10.70 -4.96
C SER A 44 -8.16 -11.84 -4.04
N LYS A 45 -7.17 -12.66 -4.45
CA LYS A 45 -6.52 -13.67 -3.59
C LYS A 45 -5.51 -13.05 -2.61
N GLY A 46 -5.32 -11.73 -2.65
CA GLY A 46 -4.42 -10.98 -1.79
C GLY A 46 -2.94 -11.26 -2.06
N ARG A 47 -2.09 -10.76 -1.15
CA ARG A 47 -0.65 -11.09 -1.13
C ARG A 47 -0.48 -12.53 -0.68
N THR A 48 0.00 -13.43 -1.55
CA THR A 48 0.61 -14.68 -1.08
C THR A 48 2.01 -14.39 -0.55
N THR A 49 2.10 -13.70 0.58
CA THR A 49 3.36 -13.64 1.33
C THR A 49 3.49 -14.93 2.13
N GLU A 50 4.37 -15.83 1.69
CA GLU A 50 4.90 -16.88 2.56
C GLU A 50 5.68 -16.19 3.69
N VAL A 51 5.03 -15.92 4.81
CA VAL A 51 5.73 -15.46 6.01
C VAL A 51 6.24 -16.72 6.72
N TYR A 52 7.53 -17.03 6.57
CA TYR A 52 8.17 -18.02 7.43
C TYR A 52 8.23 -17.47 8.85
N ARG A 53 7.21 -17.72 9.66
CA ARG A 53 7.34 -17.60 11.11
C ARG A 53 8.16 -18.78 11.61
N ILE A 54 9.36 -18.51 12.10
CA ILE A 54 10.02 -19.44 13.01
C ILE A 54 9.29 -19.31 14.35
N ASN A 55 8.37 -20.24 14.63
CA ASN A 55 7.79 -20.36 15.97
C ASN A 55 8.89 -20.87 16.90
N PHE A 56 9.48 -19.97 17.69
CA PHE A 56 10.18 -20.39 18.90
C PHE A 56 9.13 -20.66 19.98
N PRO A 57 9.04 -21.88 20.53
CA PRO A 57 8.19 -22.14 21.67
C PRO A 57 8.78 -21.43 22.89
N LEU A 58 8.40 -20.17 23.12
CA LEU A 58 8.64 -19.51 24.39
C LEU A 58 7.53 -19.94 25.36
N HIS A 59 7.71 -21.12 25.96
CA HIS A 59 7.15 -21.39 27.27
C HIS A 59 8.32 -21.31 28.26
N PHE A 60 8.43 -20.17 28.95
CA PHE A 60 9.28 -20.09 30.14
C PHE A 60 8.56 -20.83 31.27
N THR A 61 8.81 -22.13 31.38
CA THR A 61 8.59 -22.87 32.62
C THR A 61 9.94 -23.33 33.13
N ASN A 62 10.22 -23.09 34.40
CA ASN A 62 11.44 -23.51 35.10
C ASN A 62 11.52 -25.05 35.20
N GLY A 63 11.89 -25.70 34.09
CA GLY A 63 12.09 -27.14 33.95
C GLY A 63 13.12 -27.44 32.85
N PRO A 64 13.66 -28.67 32.80
CA PRO A 64 14.79 -29.00 31.92
C PRO A 64 14.45 -28.74 30.43
N ARG A 65 15.44 -28.24 29.69
CA ARG A 65 15.30 -27.72 28.31
C ARG A 65 14.54 -28.70 27.40
N PRO A 66 13.49 -28.27 26.68
CA PRO A 66 12.86 -29.11 25.68
C PRO A 66 13.78 -29.28 24.47
N THR A 67 13.99 -30.52 24.03
CA THR A 67 14.76 -30.91 22.84
C THR A 67 13.92 -30.87 21.55
N GLY A 68 12.86 -30.05 21.52
CA GLY A 68 11.93 -29.95 20.40
C GLY A 68 12.56 -29.30 19.16
N ARG A 69 12.56 -30.03 18.05
CA ARG A 69 12.93 -29.53 16.72
C ARG A 69 11.92 -28.44 16.30
N ALA A 70 12.39 -27.27 15.89
CA ALA A 70 11.54 -26.23 15.33
C ALA A 70 10.77 -26.78 14.12
N THR A 71 9.45 -26.72 14.15
CA THR A 71 8.60 -27.04 12.99
C THR A 71 8.20 -25.72 12.33
N ALA A 72 8.57 -25.56 11.06
CA ALA A 72 8.11 -24.45 10.24
C ALA A 72 6.64 -24.70 9.86
N GLY A 73 5.71 -24.08 10.58
CA GLY A 73 4.31 -24.02 10.18
C GLY A 73 4.16 -23.03 9.02
N LYS A 74 3.61 -23.46 7.89
CA LYS A 74 3.22 -22.59 6.78
C LYS A 74 1.93 -21.87 7.17
N GLU A 75 2.03 -20.61 7.58
CA GLU A 75 0.86 -19.75 7.82
C GLU A 75 0.82 -18.69 6.71
N VAL A 76 -0.12 -18.84 5.77
CA VAL A 76 -0.34 -17.86 4.69
C VAL A 76 -1.07 -16.67 5.32
N ASN A 77 -0.31 -15.66 5.75
CA ASN A 77 -0.87 -14.43 6.29
C ASN A 77 -1.02 -13.39 5.17
N THR A 78 -2.20 -13.36 4.56
CA THR A 78 -2.66 -12.29 3.66
C THR A 78 -3.09 -11.08 4.50
N ALA A 79 -2.19 -10.47 5.26
CA ALA A 79 -2.55 -9.40 6.19
C ALA A 79 -2.18 -8.01 5.64
N LEU A 80 -3.17 -7.20 5.31
CA LEU A 80 -2.99 -5.75 5.18
C LEU A 80 -3.05 -5.10 6.56
N GLN A 81 -2.26 -4.04 6.74
CA GLN A 81 -2.06 -3.41 8.05
C GLN A 81 -2.45 -1.93 8.05
N ASP A 82 -2.37 -1.29 6.89
CA ASP A 82 -2.43 0.14 6.68
C ASP A 82 -3.33 0.53 5.49
N VAL A 83 -3.81 1.77 5.54
CA VAL A 83 -4.40 2.48 4.40
C VAL A 83 -3.42 3.55 3.97
N ASP A 84 -2.90 3.42 2.76
CA ASP A 84 -1.98 4.40 2.16
C ASP A 84 -2.75 5.36 1.25
N PHE A 85 -2.69 6.65 1.55
CA PHE A 85 -3.20 7.71 0.68
C PHE A 85 -2.05 8.44 0.00
N ILE A 86 -2.28 8.85 -1.25
CA ILE A 86 -1.53 9.93 -1.89
C ILE A 86 -2.40 11.18 -1.96
N VAL A 87 -1.83 12.34 -1.62
CA VAL A 87 -2.51 13.64 -1.66
C VAL A 87 -1.62 14.74 -2.25
N ASN A 88 -2.23 15.81 -2.76
CA ASN A 88 -1.54 17.05 -3.12
C ASN A 88 -1.85 18.19 -2.12
N ILE A 89 -1.95 17.85 -0.84
CA ILE A 89 -2.05 18.83 0.24
C ILE A 89 -0.62 19.22 0.64
N ASP A 90 -0.23 20.48 0.42
CA ASP A 90 1.17 20.95 0.62
C ASP A 90 1.71 20.68 2.02
N SER A 91 0.84 20.65 3.03
CA SER A 91 1.22 20.40 4.42
C SER A 91 1.32 18.91 4.78
N ALA A 92 1.06 17.99 3.85
CA ALA A 92 1.14 16.55 4.11
C ALA A 92 2.61 16.08 4.30
N PRO A 93 2.86 15.07 5.14
CA PRO A 93 1.89 14.36 5.99
C PRO A 93 1.49 15.11 7.26
N HIS A 94 2.36 16.00 7.76
CA HIS A 94 2.27 16.50 9.14
C HIS A 94 1.06 17.41 9.38
N GLY A 95 0.78 18.36 8.49
CA GLY A 95 -0.37 19.26 8.60
C GLY A 95 -1.70 18.52 8.50
N VAL A 96 -1.79 17.49 7.65
CA VAL A 96 -2.98 16.63 7.57
C VAL A 96 -3.17 15.87 8.89
N LYS A 97 -2.13 15.21 9.40
CA LYS A 97 -2.20 14.46 10.67
C LYS A 97 -2.55 15.38 11.84
N ASN A 98 -1.88 16.52 11.96
CA ASN A 98 -2.14 17.51 13.01
C ASN A 98 -3.58 18.01 12.97
N ARG A 99 -4.10 18.31 11.77
CA ARG A 99 -5.48 18.78 11.62
C ARG A 99 -6.49 17.72 12.01
N LEU A 100 -6.27 16.47 11.61
CA LEU A 100 -7.14 15.34 11.96
C LEU A 100 -7.12 15.07 13.47
N LEU A 101 -5.97 15.15 14.13
CA LEU A 101 -5.86 15.00 15.60
C LEU A 101 -6.57 16.12 16.36
N ALA A 102 -6.61 17.34 15.80
CA ALA A 102 -7.20 18.51 16.43
C ALA A 102 -8.73 18.62 16.29
N LEU A 103 -9.38 17.70 15.59
CA LEU A 103 -10.85 17.68 15.47
C LEU A 103 -11.50 17.40 16.83
N GLU A 104 -12.65 18.03 17.09
CA GLU A 104 -13.48 17.67 18.23
C GLU A 104 -13.95 16.21 18.09
N ASN A 105 -13.81 15.43 19.17
CA ASN A 105 -14.09 13.98 19.15
C ASN A 105 -13.35 13.23 18.04
N SER A 106 -12.10 13.62 17.74
CA SER A 106 -11.31 12.99 16.69
C SER A 106 -11.23 11.47 16.87
N PRO A 107 -11.57 10.68 15.83
CA PRO A 107 -11.32 9.24 15.82
C PRO A 107 -9.85 8.92 15.53
N PHE A 108 -8.98 9.92 15.40
CA PHE A 108 -7.57 9.72 15.10
C PHE A 108 -6.72 9.75 16.36
N VAL A 109 -5.76 8.84 16.43
CA VAL A 109 -4.78 8.78 17.51
C VAL A 109 -3.39 8.60 16.93
N GLN A 110 -2.41 9.23 17.56
CA GLN A 110 -1.01 9.03 17.23
C GLN A 110 -0.30 8.37 18.41
N ILE A 111 0.39 7.26 18.13
CA ILE A 111 1.20 6.53 19.11
C ILE A 111 2.61 6.47 18.57
N ALA A 112 3.54 7.15 19.24
CA ALA A 112 4.88 7.40 18.73
C ALA A 112 4.83 8.01 17.31
N GLN A 113 5.37 7.32 16.32
CA GLN A 113 5.44 7.78 14.93
C GLN A 113 4.27 7.24 14.06
N THR A 114 3.40 6.40 14.61
CA THR A 114 2.31 5.76 13.85
C THR A 114 1.00 6.49 14.07
N PHE A 115 0.32 6.79 12.96
CA PHE A 115 -0.96 7.49 12.94
C PHE A 115 -2.08 6.48 12.66
N PHE A 116 -3.12 6.47 13.49
CA PHE A 116 -4.20 5.50 13.41
C PHE A 116 -5.56 6.18 13.29
N TYR A 117 -6.45 5.55 12.52
CA TYR A 117 -7.89 5.74 12.63
C TYR A 117 -8.47 4.69 13.58
N GLN A 118 -9.27 5.12 14.55
CA GLN A 118 -9.97 4.27 15.50
C GLN A 118 -11.45 4.19 15.13
N GLY A 119 -11.87 3.05 14.59
CA GLY A 119 -13.27 2.80 14.25
C GLY A 119 -14.15 2.59 15.50
N LEU A 120 -15.47 2.57 15.30
CA LEU A 120 -16.47 2.50 16.38
C LEU A 120 -16.35 1.24 17.28
N ASN A 121 -15.73 0.17 16.79
CA ASN A 121 -15.48 -1.06 17.55
C ASN A 121 -14.12 -1.06 18.29
N GLY A 122 -13.43 0.08 18.34
CA GLY A 122 -12.11 0.22 18.98
C GLY A 122 -10.94 -0.33 18.16
N ARG A 123 -11.16 -0.88 16.96
CA ARG A 123 -10.07 -1.32 16.08
C ARG A 123 -9.30 -0.12 15.55
N ARG A 124 -7.97 -0.24 15.56
CA ARG A 124 -7.03 0.80 15.09
C ARG A 124 -6.37 0.37 13.79
N VAL A 125 -6.68 1.09 12.72
CA VAL A 125 -6.08 0.88 11.41
C VAL A 125 -5.04 1.97 11.19
N GLN A 126 -3.83 1.59 10.78
CA GLN A 126 -2.80 2.57 10.46
C GLN A 126 -3.21 3.34 9.20
N VAL A 127 -3.03 4.66 9.23
CA VAL A 127 -3.31 5.54 8.10
C VAL A 127 -2.04 6.28 7.75
N ASP A 128 -1.54 6.03 6.54
CA ASP A 128 -0.40 6.73 5.99
C ASP A 128 -0.86 7.71 4.91
N VAL A 129 -0.35 8.93 5.01
CA VAL A 129 -0.64 10.01 4.07
C VAL A 129 0.68 10.36 3.41
N THR A 130 0.75 10.21 2.10
CA THR A 130 1.94 10.44 1.30
C THR A 130 1.73 11.70 0.48
N HIS A 131 2.66 12.66 0.58
CA HIS A 131 2.64 13.82 -0.30
C HIS A 131 3.01 13.41 -1.73
N ARG A 132 2.40 14.06 -2.73
CA ARG A 132 2.65 13.76 -4.15
C ARG A 132 4.13 13.78 -4.56
N ASP A 133 4.95 14.61 -3.89
CA ASP A 133 6.37 14.75 -4.22
C ASP A 133 7.23 13.58 -3.70
N SER A 134 6.65 12.72 -2.86
CA SER A 134 7.27 11.46 -2.43
C SER A 134 6.87 10.27 -3.32
N SER A 135 6.19 10.52 -4.43
CA SER A 135 5.69 9.53 -5.38
C SER A 135 6.06 9.93 -6.82
N PRO A 136 6.00 9.00 -7.79
CA PRO A 136 6.33 9.31 -9.20
C PRO A 136 5.57 10.52 -9.75
N TYR A 137 4.27 10.57 -9.45
CA TYR A 137 3.34 11.61 -9.82
C TYR A 137 2.06 11.46 -9.01
N LEU A 138 1.15 12.43 -9.10
CA LEU A 138 -0.22 12.22 -8.63
C LEU A 138 -0.99 11.42 -9.70
N PRO A 139 -1.58 10.26 -9.39
CA PRO A 139 -2.26 9.43 -10.38
C PRO A 139 -3.52 10.10 -10.91
N GLU A 140 -3.91 9.77 -12.15
CA GLU A 140 -5.10 10.36 -12.77
C GLU A 140 -6.39 10.03 -12.02
N ALA A 141 -6.42 8.86 -11.38
CA ALA A 141 -7.52 8.41 -10.53
C ALA A 141 -7.69 9.25 -9.23
N ALA A 142 -6.77 10.17 -8.93
CA ALA A 142 -6.91 11.06 -7.78
C ALA A 142 -8.02 12.10 -8.00
N ILE A 143 -9.04 12.06 -7.15
CA ILE A 143 -10.23 12.91 -7.22
C ILE A 143 -10.14 13.97 -6.12
N LYS A 144 -10.68 15.17 -6.39
CA LYS A 144 -10.82 16.19 -5.34
C LYS A 144 -11.60 15.62 -4.16
N ILE A 145 -11.11 15.84 -2.95
CA ILE A 145 -11.67 15.28 -1.72
C ILE A 145 -13.17 15.56 -1.63
N LYS A 146 -13.60 16.81 -1.91
CA LYS A 146 -15.01 17.20 -1.87
C LYS A 146 -15.90 16.48 -2.90
N ASP A 147 -15.33 16.02 -4.01
CA ASP A 147 -16.04 15.44 -5.14
C ASP A 147 -16.06 13.89 -5.09
N VAL A 148 -15.34 13.27 -4.14
CA VAL A 148 -15.45 11.82 -3.93
C VAL A 148 -16.89 11.49 -3.51
N PRO A 149 -17.56 10.49 -4.08
CA PRO A 149 -18.89 10.08 -3.61
C PRO A 149 -18.86 9.57 -2.16
N GLN A 150 -20.03 9.52 -1.49
CA GLN A 150 -20.12 8.97 -0.14
C GLN A 150 -19.92 7.45 -0.17
N GLY A 151 -19.08 6.92 0.74
CA GLY A 151 -18.78 5.49 0.80
C GLY A 151 -17.78 4.99 -0.26
N GLU A 152 -17.45 5.81 -1.25
CA GLU A 152 -16.53 5.44 -2.33
C GLU A 152 -15.08 5.80 -2.00
N VAL A 153 -14.16 5.06 -2.63
CA VAL A 153 -12.72 5.21 -2.47
C VAL A 153 -12.06 5.34 -3.84
N PRO A 154 -11.37 6.46 -4.14
CA PRO A 154 -10.63 6.64 -5.38
C PRO A 154 -9.35 5.80 -5.35
N TYR A 155 -9.38 4.63 -5.97
CA TYR A 155 -8.19 3.77 -6.07
C TYR A 155 -7.33 4.15 -7.26
N ILE A 156 -6.01 4.16 -7.08
CA ILE A 156 -5.03 4.21 -8.16
C ILE A 156 -5.32 3.14 -9.23
N SER A 157 -5.10 3.48 -10.51
CA SER A 157 -5.23 2.53 -11.62
C SER A 157 -4.20 1.39 -11.50
N ILE A 158 -4.46 0.25 -12.12
CA ILE A 158 -3.49 -0.86 -12.13
C ILE A 158 -2.17 -0.48 -12.79
N LEU A 159 -2.21 0.27 -13.90
CA LEU A 159 -1.01 0.72 -14.60
C LEU A 159 -0.17 1.68 -13.75
N ASP A 160 -0.81 2.66 -13.10
CA ASP A 160 -0.11 3.56 -12.19
C ASP A 160 0.42 2.79 -10.96
N LEU A 161 -0.32 1.79 -10.46
CA LEU A 161 0.14 0.97 -9.34
C LEU A 161 1.40 0.18 -9.68
N ILE A 162 1.50 -0.36 -10.91
CA ILE A 162 2.71 -1.02 -11.42
C ILE A 162 3.89 -0.04 -11.40
N VAL A 163 3.69 1.17 -11.96
CA VAL A 163 4.72 2.22 -11.98
C VAL A 163 5.17 2.59 -10.57
N PHE A 164 4.22 2.76 -9.64
CA PHE A 164 4.50 3.07 -8.24
C PHE A 164 5.29 1.97 -7.54
N LYS A 165 5.02 0.70 -7.86
CA LYS A 165 5.73 -0.44 -7.29
C LYS A 165 7.16 -0.55 -7.82
N ILE A 166 7.36 -0.35 -9.11
CA ILE A 166 8.70 -0.29 -9.72
C ILE A 166 9.51 0.87 -9.10
N PHE A 167 8.95 2.07 -9.05
CA PHE A 167 9.59 3.23 -8.40
C PHE A 167 9.91 2.97 -6.92
N SER A 168 8.96 2.41 -6.17
CA SER A 168 9.17 2.11 -4.75
C SER A 168 10.29 1.09 -4.55
N CYS A 169 10.44 0.10 -5.44
CA CYS A 169 11.53 -0.85 -5.39
C CYS A 169 12.90 -0.16 -5.44
N GLY A 170 13.12 0.79 -6.35
CA GLY A 170 14.38 1.52 -6.43
C GLY A 170 14.63 2.53 -5.31
N MET A 171 13.56 3.05 -4.69
CA MET A 171 13.68 4.10 -3.68
C MET A 171 13.71 3.60 -2.22
N ARG A 172 13.35 2.33 -1.97
CA ARG A 172 13.26 1.78 -0.60
C ARG A 172 14.62 1.39 -0.04
N ALA A 173 14.95 1.93 1.15
CA ALA A 173 16.15 1.53 1.89
C ALA A 173 16.12 0.06 2.38
N GLN A 174 14.94 -0.45 2.72
CA GLN A 174 14.77 -1.77 3.33
C GLN A 174 14.70 -2.88 2.26
N ALA A 175 15.63 -3.82 2.27
CA ALA A 175 15.68 -4.93 1.30
C ALA A 175 14.36 -5.72 1.24
N GLN A 176 13.76 -6.02 2.40
CA GLN A 176 12.48 -6.74 2.44
C GLN A 176 11.34 -5.98 1.74
N LYS A 177 11.34 -4.65 1.79
CA LYS A 177 10.34 -3.83 1.09
C LYS A 177 10.62 -3.78 -0.42
N ARG A 178 11.89 -3.74 -0.85
CA ARG A 178 12.26 -3.84 -2.27
C ARG A 178 11.80 -5.15 -2.90
N LEU A 179 12.12 -6.28 -2.25
CA LEU A 179 11.66 -7.62 -2.67
C LEU A 179 10.13 -7.67 -2.80
N LEU A 180 9.42 -7.09 -1.83
CA LEU A 180 7.96 -7.05 -1.85
C LEU A 180 7.43 -6.17 -2.98
N ASP A 181 8.00 -4.99 -3.20
CA ASP A 181 7.57 -4.07 -4.25
C ASP A 181 7.86 -4.64 -5.65
N ALA A 182 9.01 -5.29 -5.86
CA ALA A 182 9.31 -6.03 -7.09
C ALA A 182 8.29 -7.17 -7.33
N SER A 183 8.03 -8.01 -6.31
CA SER A 183 7.07 -9.11 -6.43
C SER A 183 5.63 -8.62 -6.65
N ASP A 184 5.21 -7.54 -5.99
CA ASP A 184 3.89 -6.93 -6.18
C ASP A 184 3.78 -6.39 -7.62
N ALA A 185 4.82 -5.74 -8.15
CA ALA A 185 4.85 -5.26 -9.54
C ALA A 185 4.76 -6.43 -10.55
N GLU A 186 5.53 -7.49 -10.37
CA GLU A 186 5.49 -8.67 -11.25
C GLU A 186 4.09 -9.29 -11.30
N THR A 187 3.46 -9.42 -10.12
CA THR A 187 2.13 -10.00 -9.99
C THR A 187 1.08 -9.15 -10.70
N LEU A 188 1.16 -7.82 -10.56
CA LEU A 188 0.26 -6.91 -11.25
C LEU A 188 0.44 -6.96 -12.76
N VAL A 189 1.68 -7.04 -13.26
CA VAL A 189 1.93 -7.18 -14.69
C VAL A 189 1.35 -8.46 -15.25
N LEU A 190 1.59 -9.59 -14.58
CA LEU A 190 1.03 -10.89 -14.98
C LEU A 190 -0.50 -10.87 -14.97
N TYR A 191 -1.09 -10.32 -13.90
CA TYR A 191 -2.54 -10.19 -13.78
C TYR A 191 -3.13 -9.35 -14.92
N GLN A 192 -2.49 -8.21 -15.25
CA GLN A 192 -2.94 -7.34 -16.33
C GLN A 192 -2.87 -8.01 -17.70
N ILE A 193 -1.81 -8.78 -17.97
CA ILE A 193 -1.66 -9.53 -19.22
C ILE A 193 -2.72 -10.63 -19.33
N GLU A 194 -2.99 -11.33 -18.23
CA GLU A 194 -4.03 -12.37 -18.18
C GLU A 194 -5.43 -11.78 -18.38
N ASP A 195 -5.72 -10.60 -17.82
CA ASP A 195 -7.03 -9.94 -17.92
C ASP A 195 -7.28 -9.31 -19.29
N GLU A 196 -6.30 -8.59 -19.86
CA GLU A 196 -6.46 -7.86 -21.13
C GLU A 196 -6.02 -8.65 -22.37
N GLY A 197 -5.40 -9.82 -22.21
CA GLY A 197 -4.95 -10.68 -23.30
C GLY A 197 -3.82 -10.10 -24.16
N SER A 198 -3.19 -8.99 -23.74
CA SER A 198 -2.06 -8.36 -24.42
C SER A 198 -1.10 -7.67 -23.44
N GLY A 199 0.10 -7.34 -23.92
CA GLY A 199 1.10 -6.62 -23.11
C GLY A 199 0.63 -5.23 -22.67
N ILE A 200 1.23 -4.71 -21.60
CA ILE A 200 0.84 -3.42 -21.02
C ILE A 200 1.23 -2.28 -21.95
N LYS A 201 0.34 -1.29 -22.06
CA LYS A 201 0.58 -0.04 -22.78
C LYS A 201 0.80 1.12 -21.80
N LEU A 202 2.03 1.27 -21.33
CA LEU A 202 2.41 2.45 -20.54
C LEU A 202 2.41 3.71 -21.41
N SER A 203 1.93 4.82 -20.86
CA SER A 203 2.07 6.16 -21.45
C SER A 203 3.53 6.61 -21.46
N ALA A 204 3.87 7.61 -22.29
CA ALA A 204 5.25 8.14 -22.36
C ALA A 204 5.79 8.56 -20.97
N LYS A 205 4.96 9.22 -20.17
CA LYS A 205 5.30 9.62 -18.80
C LYS A 205 5.53 8.42 -17.89
N GLN A 206 4.68 7.39 -18.00
CA GLN A 206 4.85 6.17 -17.20
C GLN A 206 6.15 5.44 -17.56
N LYS A 207 6.50 5.38 -18.86
CA LYS A 207 7.77 4.80 -19.33
C LYS A 207 8.98 5.56 -18.76
N GLU A 208 8.97 6.89 -18.86
CA GLU A 208 10.01 7.74 -18.29
C GLU A 208 10.20 7.48 -16.78
N MET A 209 9.11 7.26 -16.06
CA MET A 209 9.17 6.99 -14.62
C MET A 209 9.68 5.60 -14.25
N VAL A 210 9.51 4.58 -15.11
CA VAL A 210 9.95 3.21 -14.79
C VAL A 210 11.35 2.90 -15.30
N GLU A 211 11.78 3.53 -16.40
CA GLU A 211 13.03 3.24 -17.09
C GLU A 211 14.26 3.21 -16.14
N PRO A 212 14.46 4.19 -15.23
CA PRO A 212 15.63 4.20 -14.36
C PRO A 212 15.63 3.08 -13.31
N TYR A 213 14.47 2.48 -13.03
CA TYR A 213 14.26 1.56 -11.91
C TYR A 213 14.03 0.11 -12.37
N ILE A 214 14.16 -0.18 -13.67
CA ILE A 214 14.07 -1.55 -14.19
C ILE A 214 15.15 -2.43 -13.58
N VAL A 215 16.36 -1.90 -13.39
CA VAL A 215 17.46 -2.63 -12.76
C VAL A 215 17.08 -3.08 -11.35
N ASP A 216 16.40 -2.23 -10.57
CA ASP A 216 16.03 -2.54 -9.19
C ASP A 216 15.02 -3.69 -9.11
N VAL A 217 14.01 -3.72 -9.99
CA VAL A 217 13.04 -4.83 -10.00
C VAL A 217 13.63 -6.12 -10.58
N VAL A 218 14.69 -6.04 -11.38
CA VAL A 218 15.45 -7.22 -11.83
C VAL A 218 16.31 -7.77 -10.69
N GLU A 219 17.00 -6.91 -9.95
CA GLU A 219 17.84 -7.30 -8.81
C GLU A 219 17.04 -7.88 -7.64
N ASN A 220 15.83 -7.37 -7.43
CA ASN A 220 14.98 -7.75 -6.29
C ASN A 220 13.81 -8.69 -6.69
N GLY A 221 13.68 -9.02 -7.98
CA GLY A 221 12.60 -9.84 -8.53
C GLY A 221 13.06 -11.19 -9.07
N LYS A 222 12.13 -11.88 -9.72
CA LYS A 222 12.35 -13.18 -10.40
C LYS A 222 12.42 -13.02 -11.92
N LYS A 223 11.92 -11.92 -12.46
CA LYS A 223 11.84 -11.69 -13.91
C LYS A 223 13.10 -11.02 -14.44
N THR A 224 13.46 -11.35 -15.67
CA THR A 224 14.62 -10.78 -16.35
C THR A 224 14.32 -9.37 -16.87
N GLU A 225 15.36 -8.58 -17.12
CA GLU A 225 15.21 -7.25 -17.75
C GLU A 225 14.46 -7.34 -19.08
N LYS A 226 14.80 -8.33 -19.91
CA LYS A 226 14.11 -8.60 -21.18
C LYS A 226 12.59 -8.77 -20.97
N TRP A 227 12.20 -9.57 -19.97
CA TRP A 227 10.79 -9.78 -19.65
C TRP A 227 10.10 -8.47 -19.26
N TRP A 228 10.73 -7.66 -18.40
CA TRP A 228 10.17 -6.36 -18.01
C TRP A 228 9.98 -5.43 -19.20
N ARG A 229 11.01 -5.27 -20.04
CA ARG A 229 10.94 -4.40 -21.21
C ARG A 229 9.86 -4.82 -22.19
N GLU A 230 9.80 -6.10 -22.53
CA GLU A 230 8.77 -6.65 -23.43
C GLU A 230 7.35 -6.43 -22.89
N ASN A 231 7.13 -6.66 -21.59
CA ASN A 231 5.79 -6.61 -20.99
C ASN A 231 5.33 -5.20 -20.60
N LEU A 232 6.25 -4.25 -20.43
CA LEU A 232 5.95 -2.83 -20.18
C LEU A 232 5.97 -1.98 -21.46
N GLY A 233 6.39 -2.57 -22.59
CA GLY A 233 6.53 -1.89 -23.88
C GLY A 233 7.64 -0.85 -23.88
N LEU A 234 8.77 -1.15 -23.22
CA LEU A 234 9.98 -0.31 -23.16
C LEU A 234 10.96 -0.67 -24.28
#